data_AF-A0A8C6XZ28-F1
#
_entry.id   AF-A0A8C6XZ28-F1
#
_cell.length_a   1.000
_cell.length_b   1.000
_cell.length_c   1.000
_cell.angle_alpha   90.00
_cell.angle_beta   90.00
_cell.angle_gamma   90.00
#
_symmetry.space_group_name_H-M   'P 1'
#
loop_
_entity.id
_entity.type
_entity.pdbx_description
1 polymer ?
#
loop_
_entity_poly.entity_id
_entity_poly.type
_entity_poly.pdbx_seq_one_letter_code
_entity_poly.pdbx_strand_id
1 'polypeptide(L)'
;MITSSEFRINNMFFLQLKVIAVDGRLRVIFEDSINFDKDLPEFGTQGGVYMHDDRLSVSSPVLMWIKVRINLLFMLPVLFEYQHGSVYWKEGASSVLQNLSPVLPLHQSLKNCFSLSNSPVWMDSSTAAQCKSLEKKAGGAQKLADITGSRAYERFTGNQIAKIYSRDPEVYSQTEVYYFLKESIREKVWNPLCLDACAPQLGKKLGQPVPSSKILGLISPYYTERFGFNPACKIVAFTGDNPVDWFSLLYCHCTSYNEIKHHLQCTS
;
A
#
# COMPACT_ATOMS: atom_id res chain seq x y z
N MET A 1 13.59 -15.62 -29.80
CA MET A 1 13.92 -14.37 -29.06
C MET A 1 12.62 -13.66 -28.74
N ILE A 2 12.12 -13.83 -27.51
CA ILE A 2 10.98 -13.04 -27.01
C ILE A 2 11.62 -11.82 -26.33
N THR A 3 11.54 -10.67 -26.99
CA THR A 3 12.10 -9.41 -26.50
C THR A 3 11.05 -8.73 -25.60
N SER A 4 11.41 -8.49 -24.34
CA SER A 4 10.63 -7.83 -23.27
C SER A 4 9.33 -8.51 -22.84
N SER A 5 9.29 -8.99 -21.59
CA SER A 5 8.07 -9.11 -20.80
C SER A 5 7.93 -7.88 -19.89
N GLU A 6 6.71 -7.43 -19.63
CA GLU A 6 6.36 -6.47 -18.58
C GLU A 6 5.56 -7.24 -17.51
N PHE A 7 5.60 -6.79 -16.26
CA PHE A 7 4.72 -7.32 -15.23
C PHE A 7 3.74 -6.23 -14.82
N ARG A 8 2.46 -6.58 -14.75
CA ARG A 8 1.41 -5.61 -14.45
C ARG A 8 0.59 -6.13 -13.28
N ILE A 9 0.53 -5.41 -12.18
CA ILE A 9 -0.37 -5.83 -11.11
C ILE A 9 -1.75 -5.24 -11.44
N ASN A 10 -2.77 -6.08 -11.37
CA ASN A 10 -4.15 -5.68 -11.52
C ASN A 10 -4.95 -6.14 -10.32
N ASN A 11 -5.34 -5.16 -9.52
CA ASN A 11 -6.47 -5.17 -8.62
C ASN A 11 -6.30 -6.07 -7.39
N MET A 12 -6.19 -5.42 -6.23
CA MET A 12 -6.55 -6.05 -4.97
C MET A 12 -8.03 -5.79 -4.71
N PHE A 13 -8.86 -6.83 -4.80
CA PHE A 13 -10.25 -6.78 -4.35
C PHE A 13 -10.29 -7.17 -2.87
N PHE A 14 -11.27 -6.70 -2.09
CA PHE A 14 -11.35 -6.92 -0.64
C PHE A 14 -11.18 -8.38 -0.20
N LEU A 15 -11.50 -9.33 -1.09
CA LEU A 15 -11.33 -10.76 -0.89
C LEU A 15 -9.97 -11.32 -1.31
N GLN A 16 -9.22 -10.65 -2.19
CA GLN A 16 -8.08 -11.23 -2.87
C GLN A 16 -7.05 -10.23 -3.43
N LEU A 17 -5.79 -10.63 -3.49
CA LEU A 17 -4.77 -9.99 -4.32
C LEU A 17 -4.72 -10.70 -5.68
N LYS A 18 -4.81 -9.96 -6.79
CA LYS A 18 -4.63 -10.49 -8.14
C LYS A 18 -3.39 -9.88 -8.80
N VAL A 19 -2.69 -10.68 -9.60
CA VAL A 19 -1.53 -10.28 -10.39
C VAL A 19 -1.74 -10.68 -11.84
N ILE A 20 -1.19 -9.90 -12.76
CA ILE A 20 -1.04 -10.33 -14.15
C ILE A 20 0.41 -10.12 -14.62
N ALA A 21 0.84 -10.82 -15.65
CA ALA A 21 2.05 -10.47 -16.39
C ALA A 21 1.66 -10.19 -17.83
N VAL A 22 2.30 -9.19 -18.45
CA VAL A 22 1.90 -8.70 -19.76
C VAL A 22 3.13 -8.56 -20.65
N ASP A 23 3.15 -9.12 -21.85
CA ASP A 23 4.33 -8.99 -22.71
C ASP A 23 4.49 -7.59 -23.34
N GLY A 24 5.61 -7.34 -24.05
CA GLY A 24 5.83 -6.09 -24.78
C GLY A 24 4.84 -5.81 -25.92
N ARG A 25 3.87 -6.70 -26.18
CA ARG A 25 2.74 -6.49 -27.11
C ARG A 25 1.43 -6.21 -26.36
N LEU A 26 1.50 -5.91 -25.07
CA LEU A 26 0.35 -5.64 -24.20
C LEU A 26 -0.59 -6.85 -24.02
N ARG A 27 -0.09 -8.08 -24.21
CA ARG A 27 -0.90 -9.30 -24.05
C ARG A 27 -0.69 -9.89 -22.68
N VAL A 28 -1.78 -10.26 -22.00
CA VAL A 28 -1.71 -11.01 -20.74
C VAL A 28 -1.13 -12.39 -21.01
N ILE A 29 0.01 -12.69 -20.37
CA ILE A 29 0.72 -13.97 -20.48
C ILE A 29 0.62 -14.81 -19.20
N PHE A 30 0.20 -14.20 -18.10
CA PHE A 30 0.02 -14.86 -16.81
C PHE A 30 -1.03 -14.10 -15.98
N GLU A 31 -1.79 -14.83 -15.19
CA GLU A 31 -2.72 -14.29 -14.20
C GLU A 31 -2.75 -15.24 -12.99
N ASP A 32 -2.76 -14.68 -11.79
CA ASP A 32 -2.93 -15.44 -10.55
C ASP A 32 -3.63 -14.59 -9.48
N SER A 33 -4.22 -15.23 -8.49
CA SER A 33 -4.93 -14.57 -7.41
C SER A 33 -4.89 -15.35 -6.10
N ILE A 34 -4.73 -14.63 -5.00
CA ILE A 34 -4.77 -15.18 -3.64
C ILE A 34 -5.97 -14.61 -2.91
N ASN A 35 -6.89 -15.45 -2.49
CA ASN A 35 -8.03 -15.10 -1.67
C ASN A 35 -7.66 -15.10 -0.18
N PHE A 36 -7.87 -13.99 0.52
CA PHE A 36 -7.41 -13.80 1.89
C PHE A 36 -8.01 -14.79 2.88
N ASP A 37 -9.33 -14.99 2.86
CA ASP A 37 -10.00 -15.85 3.83
C ASP A 37 -9.73 -17.34 3.55
N LYS A 38 -9.70 -17.70 2.27
CA LYS A 38 -9.51 -19.08 1.83
C LYS A 38 -8.05 -19.53 1.96
N ASP A 39 -7.12 -18.69 1.51
CA ASP A 39 -5.71 -19.08 1.37
C ASP A 39 -4.86 -18.66 2.59
N LEU A 40 -5.38 -17.77 3.45
CA LEU A 40 -4.74 -17.39 4.73
C LEU A 40 -5.73 -17.43 5.91
N PRO A 41 -6.39 -18.59 6.15
CA PRO A 41 -7.41 -18.72 7.18
C PRO A 41 -6.88 -18.46 8.59
N GLU A 42 -5.57 -18.54 8.81
CA GLU A 42 -4.93 -18.26 10.11
C GLU A 42 -5.09 -16.81 10.58
N PHE A 43 -5.39 -15.87 9.68
CA PHE A 43 -5.71 -14.50 10.08
C PHE A 43 -7.17 -14.35 10.51
N GLY A 44 -8.04 -15.34 10.29
CA GLY A 44 -9.42 -15.32 10.77
C GLY A 44 -10.23 -14.12 10.26
N THR A 45 -9.92 -13.61 9.07
CA THR A 45 -10.66 -12.51 8.46
C THR A 45 -11.99 -12.99 7.89
N GLN A 46 -12.94 -12.06 7.74
CA GLN A 46 -14.12 -12.26 6.92
C GLN A 46 -14.11 -11.20 5.84
N GLY A 47 -13.92 -11.64 4.60
CA GLY A 47 -13.63 -10.78 3.48
C GLY A 47 -12.29 -10.05 3.61
N GLY A 48 -11.26 -10.68 4.14
CA GLY A 48 -9.96 -10.03 4.32
C GLY A 48 -9.95 -8.89 5.33
N VAL A 49 -10.98 -8.71 6.15
CA VAL A 49 -11.05 -7.66 7.18
C VAL A 49 -11.59 -8.16 8.51
N TYR A 50 -11.43 -7.31 9.52
CA TYR A 50 -12.10 -7.34 10.81
C TYR A 50 -13.08 -6.18 10.90
N MET A 51 -14.35 -6.51 11.15
CA MET A 51 -15.35 -5.56 11.63
C MET A 51 -15.27 -5.51 13.15
N HIS A 52 -15.11 -4.32 13.73
CA HIS A 52 -15.01 -4.16 15.18
C HIS A 52 -16.40 -4.03 15.83
N ASP A 53 -16.44 -4.11 17.16
CA ASP A 53 -17.69 -4.10 17.95
C ASP A 53 -18.56 -2.86 17.72
N ASP A 54 -17.94 -1.71 17.40
CA ASP A 54 -18.64 -0.47 17.10
C ASP A 54 -19.38 -0.48 15.75
N ARG A 55 -19.16 -1.52 14.93
CA ARG A 55 -19.70 -1.70 13.57
C ARG A 55 -19.39 -0.55 12.60
N LEU A 56 -18.42 0.29 12.94
CA LEU A 56 -17.97 1.42 12.12
C LEU A 56 -16.50 1.30 11.77
N SER A 57 -15.69 0.83 12.73
CA SER A 57 -14.27 0.61 12.54
C SER A 57 -14.09 -0.67 11.73
N VAL A 58 -13.26 -0.58 10.68
CA VAL A 58 -12.92 -1.73 9.83
C VAL A 58 -11.43 -1.71 9.58
N SER A 59 -10.76 -2.84 9.83
CA SER A 59 -9.31 -2.95 9.66
C SER A 59 -8.91 -4.27 9.02
N SER A 60 -7.67 -4.37 8.55
CA SER A 60 -7.11 -5.62 8.06
C SER A 60 -5.67 -5.81 8.56
N PRO A 61 -5.21 -7.04 8.82
CA PRO A 61 -3.86 -7.28 9.31
C PRO A 61 -2.81 -6.91 8.26
N VAL A 62 -1.86 -6.07 8.63
CA VAL A 62 -0.77 -5.68 7.73
C VAL A 62 0.07 -6.90 7.34
N LEU A 63 0.32 -7.80 8.28
CA LEU A 63 1.10 -9.01 8.03
C LEU A 63 0.39 -9.99 7.09
N MET A 64 -0.94 -10.00 7.02
CA MET A 64 -1.67 -10.78 6.02
C MET A 64 -1.30 -10.27 4.63
N TRP A 65 -1.36 -8.96 4.41
CA TRP A 65 -0.98 -8.35 3.14
C TRP A 65 0.49 -8.60 2.78
N ILE A 66 1.41 -8.52 3.75
CA ILE A 66 2.83 -8.83 3.52
C ILE A 66 3.01 -10.31 3.17
N LYS A 67 2.30 -11.22 3.84
CA LYS A 67 2.40 -12.66 3.58
C LYS A 67 1.92 -13.02 2.18
N VAL A 68 0.83 -12.41 1.72
CA VAL A 68 0.29 -12.60 0.37
C VAL A 68 1.22 -12.07 -0.72
N ARG A 69 1.92 -10.96 -0.45
CA ARG A 69 2.89 -10.38 -1.40
C ARG A 69 4.19 -11.20 -1.59
N ILE A 70 4.42 -12.25 -0.78
CA ILE A 70 5.58 -13.17 -0.93
C ILE A 70 5.35 -14.20 -2.03
N ASN A 71 4.10 -14.64 -2.21
CA ASN A 71 3.79 -15.65 -3.23
C ASN A 71 3.69 -15.04 -4.63
N LEU A 72 3.55 -13.71 -4.72
CA LEU A 72 3.35 -12.99 -5.99
C LEU A 72 4.44 -11.97 -6.34
N LEU A 73 5.66 -12.08 -5.76
CA LEU A 73 6.87 -11.46 -6.34
C LEU A 73 6.93 -9.90 -6.32
N PHE A 74 6.68 -9.15 -5.23
CA PHE A 74 6.91 -7.67 -5.26
C PHE A 74 7.40 -6.97 -3.98
N MET A 75 8.22 -5.92 -4.22
CA MET A 75 8.87 -4.98 -3.29
C MET A 75 7.97 -3.98 -2.57
N LEU A 76 8.42 -3.59 -1.38
CA LEU A 76 8.06 -2.39 -0.64
C LEU A 76 9.04 -1.26 -1.04
N PRO A 77 8.57 -0.01 -1.28
CA PRO A 77 7.84 0.73 -0.26
C PRO A 77 6.60 1.42 -0.83
N VAL A 78 5.67 0.70 -1.45
CA VAL A 78 4.34 1.26 -1.70
C VAL A 78 3.32 0.14 -1.59
N LEU A 79 2.57 0.16 -0.49
CA LEU A 79 1.48 -0.76 -0.28
C LEU A 79 0.14 -0.08 -0.60
N PHE A 80 -0.74 -0.89 -1.20
CA PHE A 80 -2.19 -0.74 -1.32
C PHE A 80 -2.77 0.05 -2.51
N GLU A 81 -3.19 -0.71 -3.53
CA GLU A 81 -4.21 -0.35 -4.53
C GLU A 81 -5.63 -0.37 -3.90
N TYR A 82 -5.77 0.24 -2.72
CA TYR A 82 -7.06 0.61 -2.17
C TYR A 82 -7.01 2.10 -1.91
N GLN A 83 -7.84 2.88 -2.59
CA GLN A 83 -8.03 4.26 -2.16
C GLN A 83 -8.31 4.29 -0.65
N HIS A 84 -7.43 5.01 0.06
CA HIS A 84 -7.52 5.39 1.47
C HIS A 84 -7.02 4.41 2.56
N GLY A 85 -6.52 3.22 2.21
CA GLY A 85 -5.77 2.38 3.18
C GLY A 85 -4.46 3.06 3.63
N SER A 86 -3.97 2.73 4.82
CA SER A 86 -2.70 3.27 5.35
C SER A 86 -1.90 2.20 6.08
N VAL A 87 -0.57 2.36 6.13
CA VAL A 87 0.35 1.50 6.88
C VAL A 87 1.23 2.35 7.77
N TYR A 88 1.50 1.85 8.97
CA TYR A 88 2.15 2.56 10.05
C TYR A 88 3.48 1.88 10.32
N TRP A 89 4.55 2.35 9.66
CA TRP A 89 5.89 1.77 9.77
C TRP A 89 6.57 2.21 11.06
N LYS A 90 7.02 1.26 11.87
CA LYS A 90 7.76 1.55 13.10
C LYS A 90 9.14 2.11 12.78
N GLU A 91 9.64 3.02 13.62
CA GLU A 91 11.01 3.51 13.55
C GLU A 91 12.03 2.37 13.44
N GLY A 92 12.93 2.48 12.46
CA GLY A 92 13.93 1.47 12.14
C GLY A 92 13.49 0.44 11.09
N ALA A 93 12.22 0.45 10.66
CA ALA A 93 11.75 -0.46 9.62
C ALA A 93 12.47 -0.27 8.28
N SER A 94 12.83 0.97 7.93
CA SER A 94 13.64 1.26 6.74
C SER A 94 14.98 0.50 6.73
N SER A 95 15.64 0.39 7.89
CA SER A 95 16.89 -0.37 8.02
C SER A 95 16.68 -1.87 7.79
N VAL A 96 15.57 -2.42 8.30
CA VAL A 96 15.21 -3.83 8.05
C VAL A 96 14.92 -4.06 6.56
N LEU A 97 14.22 -3.13 5.90
CA LEU A 97 13.92 -3.22 4.45
C LEU A 97 15.18 -3.16 3.58
N GLN A 98 16.19 -2.39 3.98
CA GLN A 98 17.46 -2.30 3.28
C GLN A 98 18.31 -3.58 3.42
N ASN A 99 18.12 -4.32 4.51
CA ASN A 99 18.94 -5.48 4.88
C ASN A 99 18.14 -6.80 4.90
N LEU A 100 17.19 -6.96 3.98
CA LEU A 100 16.37 -8.17 3.89
C LEU A 100 17.23 -9.37 3.50
N SER A 101 17.13 -10.47 4.25
CA SER A 101 17.77 -11.74 3.90
C SER A 101 16.93 -12.50 2.88
N PRO A 102 17.47 -12.92 1.73
CA PRO A 102 16.75 -13.68 0.71
C PRO A 102 16.31 -15.07 1.20
N VAL A 103 16.87 -15.56 2.31
CA VAL A 103 16.53 -16.87 2.90
C VAL A 103 15.18 -16.81 3.62
N LEU A 104 14.85 -15.67 4.24
CA LEU A 104 13.65 -15.53 5.05
C LEU A 104 12.46 -14.97 4.23
N PRO A 105 11.23 -15.48 4.44
CA PRO A 105 10.04 -14.81 3.94
C PRO A 105 9.89 -13.39 4.50
N LEU A 106 9.38 -12.44 3.69
CA LEU A 106 9.17 -11.05 4.11
C LEU A 106 8.34 -10.91 5.39
N HIS A 107 7.27 -11.70 5.53
CA HIS A 107 6.38 -11.61 6.69
C HIS A 107 7.11 -11.94 7.99
N GLN A 108 8.12 -12.82 7.94
CA GLN A 108 8.97 -13.12 9.09
C GLN A 108 9.96 -11.99 9.36
N SER A 109 10.55 -11.42 8.31
CA SER A 109 11.51 -10.31 8.42
C SER A 109 10.85 -9.03 8.94
N LEU A 110 9.60 -8.77 8.52
CA LEU A 110 8.88 -7.52 8.77
C LEU A 110 7.86 -7.60 9.92
N LYS A 111 7.74 -8.73 10.61
CA LYS A 111 6.74 -8.93 11.69
C LYS A 111 6.73 -7.85 12.76
N ASN A 112 7.90 -7.26 13.04
CA ASN A 112 8.10 -6.25 14.07
C ASN A 112 8.29 -4.82 13.51
N CYS A 113 8.04 -4.61 12.22
CA CYS A 113 8.27 -3.34 11.53
C CYS A 113 7.05 -2.41 11.49
N PHE A 114 5.96 -2.77 12.16
CA PHE A 114 4.72 -2.00 12.14
C PHE A 114 4.38 -1.52 13.55
N SER A 115 4.09 -0.22 13.69
CA SER A 115 3.57 0.37 14.93
C SER A 115 2.08 0.08 15.10
N LEU A 116 1.36 -0.18 14.00
CA LEU A 116 -0.03 -0.63 13.99
C LEU A 116 -0.15 -1.96 13.22
N SER A 117 -0.57 -3.02 13.91
CA SER A 117 -0.72 -4.35 13.32
C SER A 117 -1.92 -4.48 12.38
N ASN A 118 -3.02 -3.80 12.73
CA ASN A 118 -4.28 -3.81 11.98
C ASN A 118 -4.54 -2.42 11.41
N SER A 119 -4.44 -2.29 10.09
CA SER A 119 -4.56 -1.00 9.42
C SER A 119 -6.00 -0.69 9.02
N PRO A 120 -6.45 0.57 9.11
CA PRO A 120 -7.77 0.96 8.65
C PRO A 120 -7.86 0.82 7.14
N VAL A 121 -9.04 0.39 6.67
CA VAL A 121 -9.33 0.16 5.25
C VAL A 121 -10.43 1.10 4.77
N TRP A 122 -10.67 1.13 3.45
CA TRP A 122 -11.63 2.04 2.82
C TRP A 122 -13.09 1.90 3.34
N MET A 123 -13.44 0.76 3.95
CA MET A 123 -14.75 0.51 4.56
C MET A 123 -14.94 1.18 5.93
N ASP A 124 -13.86 1.66 6.54
CA ASP A 124 -13.93 2.30 7.85
C ASP A 124 -14.73 3.61 7.76
N SER A 125 -15.77 3.70 8.60
CA SER A 125 -16.69 4.84 8.69
C SER A 125 -16.69 5.48 10.08
N SER A 126 -15.64 5.24 10.86
CA SER A 126 -15.58 5.57 12.29
C SER A 126 -15.03 6.96 12.62
N THR A 127 -14.65 7.75 11.61
CA THR A 127 -13.91 9.02 11.80
C THR A 127 -14.76 10.27 11.56
N ALA A 128 -16.08 10.19 11.78
CA ALA A 128 -16.99 11.32 11.58
C ALA A 128 -16.60 12.56 12.42
N ALA A 129 -16.05 12.36 13.62
CA ALA A 129 -15.56 13.45 14.46
C ALA A 129 -14.34 14.15 13.84
N GLN A 130 -13.39 13.39 13.30
CA GLN A 130 -12.21 13.91 12.61
C GLN A 130 -12.60 14.63 11.32
N CYS A 131 -13.58 14.11 10.56
CA CYS A 131 -14.11 14.77 9.37
C CYS A 131 -14.65 16.17 9.69
N LYS A 132 -15.48 16.29 10.72
CA LYS A 132 -16.03 17.58 11.18
C LYS A 132 -14.92 18.54 11.63
N SER A 133 -13.91 18.03 12.33
CA SER A 133 -12.76 18.83 12.78
C SER A 133 -11.95 19.37 11.60
N LEU A 134 -11.68 18.53 10.59
CA LEU A 134 -10.96 18.90 9.38
C LEU A 134 -11.74 19.95 8.57
N GLU A 135 -13.03 19.73 8.31
CA GLU A 135 -13.88 20.70 7.62
C GLU A 135 -13.94 22.03 8.37
N LYS A 136 -14.07 22.01 9.70
CA LYS A 136 -14.05 23.23 10.53
C LYS A 136 -12.73 23.98 10.40
N LYS A 137 -11.58 23.29 10.47
CA LYS A 137 -10.25 23.89 10.32
C LYS A 137 -10.03 24.47 8.92
N ALA A 138 -10.55 23.82 7.87
CA ALA A 138 -10.48 24.32 6.50
C ALA A 138 -11.43 25.52 6.24
N GLY A 139 -12.31 25.85 7.18
CA GLY A 139 -13.32 26.90 7.02
C GLY A 139 -14.56 26.46 6.26
N GLY A 140 -14.86 25.16 6.24
CA GLY A 140 -16.05 24.53 5.67
C GLY A 140 -15.74 23.39 4.71
N ALA A 141 -16.74 22.54 4.46
CA ALA A 141 -16.64 21.41 3.54
C ALA A 141 -16.26 21.83 2.11
N GLN A 142 -16.82 22.94 1.61
CA GLN A 142 -16.50 23.44 0.28
C GLN A 142 -15.05 23.91 0.18
N LYS A 143 -14.55 24.67 1.16
CA LYS A 143 -13.14 25.11 1.17
C LYS A 143 -12.18 23.93 1.20
N LEU A 144 -12.50 22.89 1.97
CA LEU A 144 -11.73 21.64 1.97
C LEU A 144 -11.75 20.97 0.58
N ALA A 145 -12.91 20.96 -0.08
CA ALA A 145 -13.05 20.44 -1.43
C ALA A 145 -12.27 21.27 -2.46
N ASP A 146 -12.21 22.59 -2.31
CA ASP A 146 -11.42 23.45 -3.19
C ASP A 146 -9.92 23.16 -3.07
N ILE A 147 -9.45 22.77 -1.88
CA ILE A 147 -8.05 22.43 -1.59
C ILE A 147 -7.68 21.01 -2.06
N THR A 148 -8.51 20.02 -1.71
CA THR A 148 -8.18 18.58 -1.83
C THR A 148 -8.98 17.84 -2.91
N GLY A 149 -9.91 18.55 -3.56
CA GLY A 149 -10.87 18.01 -4.53
C GLY A 149 -12.00 17.20 -3.93
N SER A 150 -12.17 17.18 -2.61
CA SER A 150 -13.25 16.46 -1.94
C SER A 150 -13.52 17.07 -0.57
N ARG A 151 -14.77 16.99 -0.10
CA ARG A 151 -15.07 17.22 1.32
C ARG A 151 -14.46 16.10 2.18
N ALA A 152 -14.59 16.20 3.50
CA ALA A 152 -14.07 15.14 4.38
C ALA A 152 -14.96 13.90 4.28
N TYR A 153 -14.33 12.73 4.12
CA TYR A 153 -14.97 11.42 4.18
C TYR A 153 -14.22 10.55 5.18
N GLU A 154 -14.95 9.68 5.88
CA GLU A 154 -14.42 8.95 7.03
C GLU A 154 -13.26 8.03 6.65
N ARG A 155 -13.39 7.36 5.51
CA ARG A 155 -12.34 6.50 4.99
C ARG A 155 -11.06 7.25 4.61
N PHE A 156 -11.12 8.56 4.33
CA PHE A 156 -9.95 9.29 3.86
C PHE A 156 -8.84 9.27 4.89
N THR A 157 -7.63 8.96 4.42
CA THR A 157 -6.51 8.60 5.28
C THR A 157 -6.13 9.68 6.29
N GLY A 158 -6.38 10.95 5.99
CA GLY A 158 -6.12 12.06 6.93
C GLY A 158 -6.97 11.96 8.18
N ASN A 159 -8.24 11.57 8.03
CA ASN A 159 -9.15 11.37 9.14
C ASN A 159 -8.79 10.11 9.94
N GLN A 160 -8.31 9.06 9.26
CA GLN A 160 -7.83 7.83 9.91
C GLN A 160 -6.55 8.07 10.72
N ILE A 161 -5.57 8.80 10.17
CA ILE A 161 -4.36 9.22 10.88
C ILE A 161 -4.72 10.10 12.08
N ALA A 162 -5.65 11.04 11.92
CA ALA A 162 -6.12 11.88 13.02
C ALA A 162 -6.79 11.06 14.14
N LYS A 163 -7.59 10.04 13.77
CA LYS A 163 -8.21 9.12 14.73
C LYS A 163 -7.14 8.35 15.51
N ILE A 164 -6.15 7.78 14.81
CA ILE A 164 -5.07 7.02 15.44
C ILE A 164 -4.24 7.92 16.36
N TYR A 165 -3.81 9.09 15.90
CA TYR A 165 -3.12 10.06 16.75
C TYR A 165 -3.94 10.44 18.00
N SER A 166 -5.27 10.63 17.85
CA SER A 166 -6.13 11.00 18.98
C SER A 166 -6.37 9.88 19.99
N ARG A 167 -6.40 8.61 19.54
CA ARG A 167 -6.67 7.44 20.40
C ARG A 167 -5.40 6.86 20.99
N ASP A 168 -4.33 6.81 20.21
CA ASP A 168 -3.06 6.18 20.55
C ASP A 168 -1.89 7.04 20.01
N PRO A 169 -1.52 8.10 20.75
CA PRO A 169 -0.39 8.96 20.37
C PRO A 169 0.95 8.23 20.34
N GLU A 170 1.09 7.11 21.07
CA GLU A 170 2.32 6.33 21.11
C GLU A 170 2.55 5.58 19.80
N VAL A 171 1.51 4.96 19.24
CA VAL A 171 1.57 4.38 17.89
C VAL A 171 2.01 5.45 16.87
N TYR A 172 1.45 6.66 16.96
CA TYR A 172 1.81 7.75 16.06
C TYR A 172 3.27 8.21 16.23
N SER A 173 3.73 8.35 17.47
CA SER A 173 5.09 8.82 17.77
C SER A 173 6.14 7.82 17.27
N GLN A 174 5.91 6.52 17.44
CA GLN A 174 6.78 5.43 16.98
C GLN A 174 6.74 5.19 15.47
N THR A 175 5.86 5.89 14.73
CA THR A 175 5.74 5.70 13.27
C THR A 175 6.71 6.58 12.51
N GLU A 176 7.62 6.01 11.71
CA GLU A 176 8.55 6.80 10.89
C GLU A 176 7.94 7.26 9.56
N VAL A 177 7.08 6.45 8.95
CA VAL A 177 6.50 6.75 7.63
C VAL A 177 5.03 6.36 7.54
N TYR A 178 4.24 7.28 6.98
CA TYR A 178 2.88 7.01 6.53
C TYR A 178 2.86 6.95 5.01
N TYR A 179 2.14 5.97 4.46
CA TYR A 179 1.83 5.96 3.03
C TYR A 179 0.34 6.28 2.81
N PHE A 180 0.14 7.23 1.90
CA PHE A 180 -1.11 7.80 1.36
C PHE A 180 -1.85 8.88 2.17
N LEU A 181 -1.87 10.09 1.62
CA LEU A 181 -2.99 11.02 1.68
C LEU A 181 -3.32 11.39 0.23
N LYS A 182 -4.59 11.61 -0.09
CA LYS A 182 -4.96 12.26 -1.34
C LYS A 182 -4.40 13.70 -1.31
N GLU A 183 -3.60 14.05 -2.32
CA GLU A 183 -2.92 15.34 -2.45
C GLU A 183 -3.87 16.53 -2.63
N SER A 184 -3.34 17.74 -2.47
CA SER A 184 -3.93 18.91 -3.12
C SER A 184 -3.79 18.77 -4.64
N ILE A 185 -4.94 18.72 -5.33
CA ILE A 185 -5.03 18.35 -6.75
C ILE A 185 -4.31 19.35 -7.67
N ARG A 186 -4.17 20.62 -7.25
CA ARG A 186 -3.63 21.68 -8.10
C ARG A 186 -2.11 21.85 -7.98
N GLU A 187 -1.61 21.83 -6.76
CA GLU A 187 -0.22 22.23 -6.49
C GLU A 187 0.74 21.04 -6.39
N LYS A 188 0.22 19.79 -6.38
CA LYS A 188 1.02 18.55 -6.24
C LYS A 188 1.95 18.58 -5.03
N VAL A 189 1.51 19.27 -3.97
CA VAL A 189 2.18 19.37 -2.68
C VAL A 189 1.17 19.17 -1.57
N TRP A 190 1.65 18.82 -0.39
CA TRP A 190 0.81 18.74 0.79
C TRP A 190 0.33 20.12 1.20
N ASN A 191 -0.98 20.27 1.44
CA ASN A 191 -1.51 21.48 2.02
C ASN A 191 -1.21 21.52 3.53
N PRO A 192 -0.47 22.51 4.06
CA PRO A 192 -0.07 22.54 5.47
C PRO A 192 -1.25 22.55 6.43
N LEU A 193 -2.35 23.24 6.08
CA LEU A 193 -3.56 23.26 6.91
C LEU A 193 -4.12 21.86 7.08
N CYS A 194 -4.20 21.07 6.00
CA CYS A 194 -4.69 19.69 6.07
C CYS A 194 -3.75 18.79 6.89
N LEU A 195 -2.43 18.97 6.76
CA LEU A 195 -1.45 18.21 7.56
C LEU A 195 -1.62 18.50 9.06
N ASP A 196 -1.61 19.78 9.43
CA ASP A 196 -1.73 20.25 10.82
C ASP A 196 -3.13 19.98 11.40
N ALA A 197 -4.13 19.85 10.53
CA ALA A 197 -5.46 19.44 10.94
C ALA A 197 -5.50 17.98 11.41
N CYS A 198 -4.72 17.11 10.76
CA CYS A 198 -4.73 15.68 10.99
C CYS A 198 -3.81 15.24 12.13
N ALA A 199 -2.52 15.60 12.09
CA ALA A 199 -1.56 15.19 13.12
C ALA A 199 -0.28 16.04 13.10
N PRO A 200 0.41 16.21 14.24
CA PRO A 200 1.62 17.02 14.30
C PRO A 200 2.77 16.40 13.48
N GLN A 201 3.54 17.23 12.78
CA GLN A 201 4.70 16.82 11.97
C GLN A 201 4.37 15.80 10.87
N LEU A 202 3.11 15.72 10.44
CA LEU A 202 2.66 14.72 9.47
C LEU A 202 3.38 14.83 8.12
N GLY A 203 3.68 16.04 7.66
CA GLY A 203 4.45 16.26 6.43
C GLY A 203 5.84 15.62 6.45
N LYS A 204 6.52 15.56 7.60
CA LYS A 204 7.82 14.89 7.75
C LYS A 204 7.68 13.36 7.57
N LYS A 205 6.60 12.78 8.09
CA LYS A 205 6.34 11.33 8.03
C LYS A 205 5.82 10.88 6.67
N LEU A 206 5.18 11.76 5.88
CA LEU A 206 4.71 11.44 4.52
C LEU A 206 5.78 11.58 3.44
N GLY A 207 6.80 12.43 3.68
CA GLY A 207 7.75 12.81 2.64
C GLY A 207 7.09 13.65 1.54
N GLN A 208 7.78 13.82 0.41
CA GLN A 208 7.26 14.58 -0.73
C GLN A 208 6.50 13.65 -1.68
N PRO A 209 5.34 14.08 -2.20
CA PRO A 209 4.65 13.36 -3.26
C PRO A 209 5.52 13.26 -4.52
N VAL A 210 5.26 12.24 -5.33
CA VAL A 210 5.98 12.01 -6.59
C VAL A 210 4.98 11.72 -7.71
N PRO A 211 5.32 12.05 -8.98
CA PRO A 211 4.50 11.67 -10.11
C PRO A 211 4.28 10.15 -10.18
N SER A 212 3.07 9.71 -10.56
CA SER A 212 2.71 8.30 -10.70
C SER A 212 3.57 7.54 -11.72
N SER A 213 4.16 8.22 -12.70
CA SER A 213 5.06 7.62 -13.69
C SER A 213 6.53 7.59 -13.26
N LYS A 214 6.85 8.04 -12.04
CA LYS A 214 8.25 8.12 -11.57
C LYS A 214 8.82 6.73 -11.35
N ILE A 215 10.02 6.48 -11.87
CA ILE A 215 10.83 5.33 -11.47
C ILE A 215 11.39 5.60 -10.07
N LEU A 216 10.99 4.78 -9.10
CA LEU A 216 11.41 4.89 -7.70
C LEU A 216 12.82 4.32 -7.47
N GLY A 217 13.22 3.35 -8.29
CA GLY A 217 14.52 2.70 -8.19
C GLY A 217 14.57 1.37 -8.92
N LEU A 218 15.65 0.63 -8.68
CA LEU A 218 15.80 -0.75 -9.12
C LEU A 218 15.18 -1.71 -8.09
N ILE A 219 14.90 -2.92 -8.54
CA ILE A 219 14.45 -3.99 -7.66
C ILE A 219 15.52 -4.35 -6.61
N SER A 220 15.08 -4.75 -5.42
CA SER A 220 15.92 -5.06 -4.27
C SER A 220 16.63 -6.39 -4.50
N PRO A 221 17.89 -6.51 -4.05
CA PRO A 221 18.64 -7.76 -4.09
C PRO A 221 17.88 -8.95 -3.48
N TYR A 222 17.01 -8.70 -2.49
CA TYR A 222 16.12 -9.73 -1.93
C TYR A 222 15.36 -10.50 -3.01
N TYR A 223 14.80 -9.79 -4.00
CA TYR A 223 13.97 -10.39 -5.03
C TYR A 223 14.81 -10.98 -6.17
N THR A 224 15.99 -10.41 -6.44
CA THR A 224 16.91 -10.98 -7.43
C THR A 224 17.49 -12.29 -6.93
N GLU A 225 17.89 -12.35 -5.66
CA GLU A 225 18.51 -13.54 -5.05
C GLU A 225 17.47 -14.62 -4.70
N ARG A 226 16.29 -14.24 -4.19
CA ARG A 226 15.26 -15.21 -3.80
C ARG A 226 14.43 -15.74 -4.96
N PHE A 227 14.13 -14.90 -5.95
CA PHE A 227 13.17 -15.20 -7.02
C PHE A 227 13.74 -15.08 -8.44
N GLY A 228 15.04 -14.79 -8.59
CA GLY A 228 15.68 -14.74 -9.90
C GLY A 228 15.28 -13.53 -10.76
N PHE A 229 14.73 -12.47 -10.15
CA PHE A 229 14.43 -11.26 -10.90
C PHE A 229 15.67 -10.63 -11.52
N ASN A 230 15.50 -10.00 -12.69
CA ASN A 230 16.56 -9.23 -13.31
C ASN A 230 16.91 -8.01 -12.42
N PRO A 231 18.18 -7.82 -12.02
CA PRO A 231 18.59 -6.68 -11.19
C PRO A 231 18.38 -5.32 -11.86
N ALA A 232 18.22 -5.27 -13.19
CA ALA A 232 17.88 -4.07 -13.94
C ALA A 232 16.35 -3.77 -13.95
N CYS A 233 15.54 -4.60 -13.30
CA CYS A 233 14.10 -4.39 -13.17
C CYS A 233 13.82 -3.06 -12.45
N LYS A 234 12.92 -2.25 -13.02
CA LYS A 234 12.58 -0.91 -12.53
C LYS A 234 11.26 -0.94 -11.77
N ILE A 235 11.25 -0.28 -10.61
CA ILE A 235 10.04 -0.05 -9.83
C ILE A 235 9.46 1.31 -10.21
N VAL A 236 8.24 1.35 -10.75
CA VAL A 236 7.48 2.58 -10.99
C VAL A 236 6.60 2.89 -9.77
N ALA A 237 6.34 4.18 -9.52
CA ALA A 237 5.46 4.60 -8.44
C ALA A 237 4.05 4.00 -8.60
N PHE A 238 3.51 3.47 -7.51
CA PHE A 238 2.18 2.87 -7.48
C PHE A 238 1.12 3.96 -7.31
N THR A 239 -0.09 3.69 -7.79
CA THR A 239 -1.26 4.60 -7.74
C THR A 239 -2.47 3.86 -7.15
N GLY A 240 -3.47 4.62 -6.67
CA GLY A 240 -4.75 4.04 -6.21
C GLY A 240 -5.55 3.45 -7.37
N ASP A 241 -6.53 2.61 -7.02
CA ASP A 241 -7.40 1.84 -7.92
C ASP A 241 -8.40 2.67 -8.74
N ASN A 242 -8.92 3.76 -8.16
CA ASN A 242 -10.07 4.48 -8.71
C ASN A 242 -9.82 5.70 -9.63
N PRO A 243 -8.63 6.36 -9.72
CA PRO A 243 -8.50 7.49 -10.65
C PRO A 243 -8.71 7.07 -12.11
N VAL A 244 -8.51 5.79 -12.43
CA VAL A 244 -8.83 5.09 -13.68
C VAL A 244 -8.26 3.66 -13.54
N ASP A 245 -8.68 2.69 -14.35
CA ASP A 245 -8.13 1.32 -14.51
C ASP A 245 -6.59 1.27 -14.82
N TRP A 246 -5.73 1.99 -14.07
CA TRP A 246 -4.33 2.24 -14.37
C TRP A 246 -3.43 1.54 -13.36
N PHE A 247 -3.13 0.30 -13.76
CA PHE A 247 -1.94 -0.52 -13.56
C PHE A 247 -0.78 0.12 -12.77
N SER A 248 -0.36 -0.57 -11.70
CA SER A 248 1.02 -0.48 -11.23
C SER A 248 1.91 -1.32 -12.16
N LEU A 249 2.79 -0.65 -12.91
CA LEU A 249 3.70 -1.28 -13.88
C LEU A 249 5.04 -1.63 -13.24
N LEU A 250 5.37 -2.92 -13.16
CA LEU A 250 6.73 -3.37 -12.93
C LEU A 250 7.37 -3.69 -14.28
N TYR A 251 8.39 -2.92 -14.66
CA TYR A 251 9.12 -3.21 -15.90
C TYR A 251 10.25 -4.19 -15.59
N CYS A 252 10.00 -5.49 -15.78
CA CYS A 252 11.01 -6.52 -15.59
C CYS A 252 11.34 -7.22 -16.91
N HIS A 253 12.57 -7.03 -17.40
CA HIS A 253 13.13 -7.91 -18.43
C HIS A 253 13.43 -9.30 -17.82
N CYS A 254 12.42 -10.18 -17.71
CA CYS A 254 12.66 -11.59 -17.39
C CYS A 254 13.10 -12.33 -18.65
N THR A 255 14.11 -13.17 -18.52
CA THR A 255 14.75 -13.92 -19.61
C THR A 255 13.96 -15.12 -20.10
N SER A 256 13.03 -15.69 -19.32
CA SER A 256 12.10 -16.70 -19.83
C SER A 256 10.78 -16.87 -19.05
N TYR A 257 9.73 -17.29 -19.76
CA TYR A 257 8.41 -17.67 -19.23
C TYR A 257 8.46 -18.91 -18.31
N ASN A 258 9.43 -19.81 -18.52
CA ASN A 258 9.53 -21.08 -17.79
C ASN A 258 10.09 -20.90 -16.37
N GLU A 259 10.96 -19.91 -16.13
CA GLU A 259 11.48 -19.59 -14.79
C GLU A 259 10.37 -19.05 -13.87
N ILE A 260 9.47 -18.22 -14.40
CA ILE A 260 8.34 -17.64 -13.65
C ILE A 260 7.39 -18.74 -13.16
N LYS A 261 7.05 -19.69 -14.03
CA LYS A 261 6.14 -20.80 -13.70
C LYS A 261 6.73 -21.74 -12.64
N HIS A 262 8.03 -22.02 -12.70
CA HIS A 262 8.71 -22.89 -11.74
C HIS A 262 8.83 -22.24 -10.35
N HIS A 263 8.99 -20.91 -10.27
CA HIS A 263 9.06 -20.20 -8.99
C HIS A 263 7.71 -20.07 -8.28
N LEU A 264 6.60 -19.97 -9.02
CA LEU A 264 5.25 -19.86 -8.44
C LEU A 264 4.67 -21.21 -8.01
N GLN A 265 5.08 -22.31 -8.63
CA GLN A 265 4.63 -23.67 -8.28
C GLN A 265 5.40 -24.30 -7.12
N CYS A 266 6.60 -23.82 -6.78
CA CYS A 266 7.42 -24.39 -5.69
C CYS A 266 7.10 -23.83 -4.29
N THR A 267 6.11 -22.94 -4.16
CA THR A 267 5.73 -22.31 -2.88
C THR A 267 4.36 -22.75 -2.35
N SER A 268 3.75 -23.80 -2.93
CA SER A 268 2.60 -24.51 -2.34
C SER A 268 3.03 -25.46 -1.23
#